data_AF-A0A974QN84-F1
#
_entry.id   AF-A0A974QN84-F1
#
_cell.length_a   1.000
_cell.length_b   1.000
_cell.length_c   1.000
_cell.angle_alpha   90.00
_cell.angle_beta   90.00
_cell.angle_gamma   90.00
#
_symmetry.space_group_name_H-M   'P 1'
#
loop_
_entity.id
_entity.type
_entity.pdbx_description
1 polymer ?
#
loop_
_entity_poly.entity_id
_entity_poly.type
_entity_poly.pdbx_seq_one_letter_code
_entity_poly.pdbx_strand_id
1 'polypeptide(L)'
;MKWIKVLSSTILASAITLSTTPISHAALNQTTTQTVAFDASHGQTAGAADWVIDGGFSDYADSMRQQGYTVKQIDGESNITPNTLRGTNILVLPEANIPFKKREQQAMLNFVEKGGNIIFISDHYNADRNLNRFDSSEVMNGYRRGAYQDITKDLTNEEKHSKAMRNVKSSDWLSEHFGVRFRYNALGDLNTQNIVSSSDSFGITEGVHSVSMHAGSTLAITDPTKAKGIIFLPDHLSQKQRWSHAVDQGIYNGGGIAEGPYVAISKVGKGKAAFIGDSSLVEDSTSKYVREDNGRTKKTYDGFKEQDNSKLLENITTWFGKQDNTPNLKETGIKLDQPTPLLNFEQPQHSTEPEKEPWSQPPSGYKWYDRSTFKLGSYGSTSSQLNSKHRNHGSHNDNNKANSTKDNTTENNHSQEDTNTSQSSQDTTTSNSMISSNNVQFHLPDNVSVNQPFNIQVELTNMAKNTTIDHLKLGVYQDGGRQLARFSQDGQTYDTVGYSQEQSVTTDDQGNATLTFTAKTSEPISGANIRLKQGSKTLATGSIQ
;
A
#
# COMPACT_ATOMS: atom_id res chain seq x y z
N MET A 1 18.04 -91.24 13.18
CA MET A 1 19.44 -91.02 12.76
C MET A 1 19.38 -90.06 11.57
N LYS A 2 19.54 -88.73 11.71
CA LYS A 2 20.79 -87.95 11.97
C LYS A 2 21.86 -88.43 10.96
N TRP A 3 22.39 -87.68 9.98
CA TRP A 3 22.93 -86.32 10.00
C TRP A 3 23.03 -85.76 8.56
N ILE A 4 22.75 -84.47 8.36
CA ILE A 4 23.21 -83.70 7.19
C ILE A 4 24.30 -82.74 7.68
N LYS A 5 25.47 -82.80 7.03
CA LYS A 5 26.67 -82.02 7.34
C LYS A 5 26.48 -80.56 6.95
N VAL A 6 26.76 -79.66 7.89
CA VAL A 6 26.97 -78.22 7.66
C VAL A 6 28.47 -78.01 7.37
N LEU A 7 28.79 -77.42 6.22
CA LEU A 7 30.12 -76.85 5.96
C LEU A 7 30.14 -75.41 6.47
N SER A 8 30.92 -75.14 7.52
CA SER A 8 31.31 -73.79 7.91
C SER A 8 32.46 -73.32 7.02
N SER A 9 32.26 -72.21 6.30
CA SER A 9 33.32 -71.47 5.63
C SER A 9 33.61 -70.20 6.43
N THR A 10 34.83 -70.10 6.92
CA THR A 10 35.38 -68.97 7.67
C THR A 10 35.65 -67.82 6.70
N ILE A 11 34.92 -66.69 6.83
CA ILE A 11 35.23 -65.45 6.11
C ILE A 11 36.11 -64.59 7.02
N LEU A 12 37.32 -64.29 6.53
CA LEU A 12 38.26 -63.33 7.09
C LEU A 12 37.67 -61.92 6.91
N ALA A 13 37.32 -61.23 7.99
CA ALA A 13 36.94 -59.82 7.95
C ALA A 13 38.19 -58.93 8.07
N SER A 14 38.61 -58.33 6.97
CA SER A 14 39.59 -57.23 6.99
C SER A 14 38.89 -55.94 7.37
N ALA A 15 39.15 -55.44 8.59
CA ALA A 15 38.70 -54.12 9.01
C ALA A 15 39.57 -53.04 8.35
N ILE A 16 39.00 -52.29 7.40
CA ILE A 16 39.58 -51.05 6.91
C ILE A 16 38.98 -49.92 7.75
N THR A 17 39.77 -49.36 8.66
CA THR A 17 39.45 -48.12 9.35
C THR A 17 39.62 -46.94 8.38
N LEU A 18 38.51 -46.42 7.84
CA LEU A 18 38.49 -45.09 7.23
C LEU A 18 38.38 -44.05 8.34
N SER A 19 39.45 -43.28 8.57
CA SER A 19 39.38 -42.05 9.35
C SER A 19 38.59 -41.00 8.56
N THR A 20 37.31 -40.82 8.88
CA THR A 20 36.51 -39.72 8.35
C THR A 20 36.86 -38.45 9.11
N THR A 21 37.60 -37.54 8.47
CA THR A 21 37.65 -36.14 8.91
C THR A 21 36.27 -35.52 8.71
N PRO A 22 35.69 -34.82 9.70
CA PRO A 22 34.47 -34.08 9.48
C PRO A 22 34.78 -32.90 8.56
N ILE A 23 34.48 -33.04 7.28
CA ILE A 23 34.37 -31.90 6.38
C ILE A 23 33.11 -31.16 6.82
N SER A 24 33.32 -30.07 7.57
CA SER A 24 32.32 -29.03 7.75
C SER A 24 31.89 -28.57 6.35
N HIS A 25 30.75 -29.08 5.89
CA HIS A 25 30.03 -28.47 4.80
C HIS A 25 29.43 -27.20 5.38
N ALA A 26 30.20 -26.11 5.34
CA ALA A 26 29.61 -24.78 5.35
C ALA A 26 28.67 -24.75 4.14
N ALA A 27 27.39 -25.01 4.38
CA ALA A 27 26.36 -24.75 3.41
C ALA A 27 26.50 -23.28 3.03
N LEU A 28 26.88 -23.02 1.79
CA LEU A 28 26.62 -21.74 1.16
C LEU A 28 25.10 -21.62 1.02
N ASN A 29 24.43 -21.29 2.13
CA ASN A 29 23.11 -20.68 2.09
C ASN A 29 23.29 -19.28 1.52
N GLN A 30 23.52 -19.19 0.21
CA GLN A 30 23.02 -18.04 -0.53
C GLN A 30 21.50 -18.22 -0.61
N THR A 31 20.80 -17.99 0.50
CA THR A 31 19.39 -17.63 0.45
C THR A 31 19.36 -16.30 -0.28
N THR A 32 19.25 -16.33 -1.60
CA THR A 32 18.91 -15.13 -2.36
C THR A 32 17.58 -14.66 -1.82
N THR A 33 17.58 -13.58 -1.04
CA THR A 33 16.37 -13.01 -0.47
C THR A 33 15.39 -12.73 -1.60
N GLN A 34 14.24 -13.40 -1.57
CA GLN A 34 13.20 -13.22 -2.58
C GLN A 34 12.57 -11.84 -2.43
N THR A 35 12.18 -11.21 -3.54
CA THR A 35 11.66 -9.84 -3.54
C THR A 35 10.18 -9.81 -3.90
N VAL A 36 9.39 -9.03 -3.15
CA VAL A 36 8.04 -8.62 -3.54
C VAL A 36 8.04 -7.16 -3.96
N ALA A 37 7.34 -6.85 -5.05
CA ALA A 37 7.10 -5.48 -5.50
C ALA A 37 5.60 -5.17 -5.45
N PHE A 38 5.22 -4.09 -4.75
CA PHE A 38 3.87 -3.54 -4.75
C PHE A 38 3.78 -2.41 -5.76
N ASP A 39 2.76 -2.41 -6.61
CA ASP A 39 2.52 -1.30 -7.53
C ASP A 39 1.93 -0.09 -6.81
N ALA A 40 2.54 1.08 -7.01
CA ALA A 40 2.00 2.39 -6.64
C ALA A 40 1.95 3.34 -7.86
N SER A 41 2.17 2.81 -9.07
CA SER A 41 2.32 3.59 -10.30
C SER A 41 1.04 3.72 -11.13
N HIS A 42 -0.06 3.14 -10.66
CA HIS A 42 -1.37 3.11 -11.33
C HIS A 42 -2.53 3.60 -10.44
N GLY A 43 -2.26 4.58 -9.56
CA GLY A 43 -3.32 5.23 -8.79
C GLY A 43 -3.81 4.46 -7.57
N GLN A 44 -2.96 3.61 -6.98
CA GLN A 44 -3.25 2.92 -5.72
C GLN A 44 -3.46 3.84 -4.51
N THR A 45 -3.20 5.13 -4.68
CA THR A 45 -3.43 6.18 -3.70
C THR A 45 -4.60 7.09 -4.10
N ALA A 46 -5.40 6.71 -5.09
CA ALA A 46 -6.57 7.48 -5.50
C ALA A 46 -7.68 7.39 -4.45
N GLY A 47 -8.45 8.45 -4.30
CA GLY A 47 -9.64 8.46 -3.45
C GLY A 47 -9.37 8.17 -1.97
N ALA A 48 -10.21 7.32 -1.37
CA ALA A 48 -10.41 7.25 0.08
C ALA A 48 -9.41 6.38 0.85
N ALA A 49 -8.53 5.65 0.15
CA ALA A 49 -7.54 4.74 0.71
C ALA A 49 -6.20 4.84 -0.06
N ASP A 50 -5.15 4.23 0.47
CA ASP A 50 -3.82 4.16 -0.13
C ASP A 50 -3.16 2.81 0.09
N TRP A 51 -3.34 1.92 -0.86
CA TRP A 51 -2.89 0.54 -0.81
C TRP A 51 -1.39 0.41 -1.15
N VAL A 52 -0.55 1.05 -0.35
CA VAL A 52 0.92 1.07 -0.46
C VAL A 52 1.57 0.35 0.72
N ILE A 53 2.87 0.02 0.60
CA ILE A 53 3.59 -0.85 1.55
C ILE A 53 3.77 -0.29 2.96
N ASP A 54 3.51 1.00 3.13
CA ASP A 54 3.55 1.76 4.38
C ASP A 54 2.31 2.67 4.52
N GLY A 55 1.23 2.27 3.85
CA GLY A 55 -0.11 2.84 3.90
C GLY A 55 -1.11 1.73 4.19
N GLY A 56 -2.36 1.85 3.74
CA GLY A 56 -3.44 0.89 3.98
C GLY A 56 -3.18 -0.60 3.66
N PHE A 57 -2.04 -1.01 3.09
CA PHE A 57 -1.61 -2.41 2.86
C PHE A 57 -0.34 -2.79 3.65
N SER A 58 0.05 -1.99 4.66
CA SER A 58 1.27 -2.18 5.45
C SER A 58 1.30 -3.52 6.20
N ASP A 59 0.19 -4.00 6.76
CA ASP A 59 0.10 -5.27 7.48
C ASP A 59 0.35 -6.45 6.53
N TYR A 60 -0.16 -6.38 5.29
CA TYR A 60 0.14 -7.41 4.29
C TYR A 60 1.60 -7.36 3.84
N ALA A 61 2.16 -6.16 3.65
CA ALA A 61 3.58 -5.99 3.36
C ALA A 61 4.45 -6.54 4.50
N ASP A 62 4.09 -6.30 5.76
CA ASP A 62 4.80 -6.82 6.93
C ASP A 62 4.68 -8.33 7.06
N SER A 63 3.52 -8.91 6.77
CA SER A 63 3.35 -10.37 6.69
C SER A 63 4.31 -11.00 5.66
N MET A 64 4.54 -10.35 4.53
CA MET A 64 5.53 -10.82 3.54
C MET A 64 6.97 -10.66 4.05
N ARG A 65 7.29 -9.57 4.75
CA ARG A 65 8.61 -9.39 5.39
C ARG A 65 8.88 -10.48 6.43
N GLN A 66 7.88 -10.82 7.24
CA GLN A 66 7.95 -11.90 8.23
C GLN A 66 8.16 -13.28 7.59
N GLN A 67 7.63 -13.48 6.37
CA GLN A 67 7.90 -14.67 5.55
C GLN A 67 9.26 -14.63 4.83
N GLY A 68 10.12 -13.65 5.13
CA GLY A 68 11.51 -13.58 4.66
C GLY A 68 11.71 -12.87 3.32
N TYR A 69 10.69 -12.18 2.79
CA TYR A 69 10.80 -11.42 1.55
C TYR A 69 11.33 -10.00 1.79
N THR A 70 12.14 -9.50 0.86
CA THR A 70 12.36 -8.06 0.72
C THR A 70 11.14 -7.44 0.02
N VAL A 71 10.48 -6.49 0.68
CA VAL A 71 9.33 -5.78 0.10
C VAL A 71 9.77 -4.41 -0.40
N LYS A 72 9.47 -4.11 -1.66
CA LYS A 72 9.70 -2.82 -2.31
C LYS A 72 8.42 -2.30 -2.99
N GLN A 73 8.44 -1.02 -3.34
CA GLN A 73 7.37 -0.36 -4.09
C GLN A 73 7.82 -0.03 -5.52
N ILE A 74 6.89 -0.07 -6.47
CA ILE A 74 7.04 0.44 -7.84
C ILE A 74 6.37 1.82 -7.88
N ASP A 75 7.18 2.86 -7.73
CA ASP A 75 6.72 4.24 -7.75
C ASP A 75 6.62 4.83 -9.16
N GLY A 76 6.03 6.03 -9.26
CA GLY A 76 6.01 6.82 -10.49
C GLY A 76 4.69 6.67 -11.25
N GLU A 77 4.75 6.71 -12.59
CA GLU A 77 3.57 6.61 -13.46
C GLU A 77 3.81 5.52 -14.53
N SER A 78 2.90 4.55 -14.65
CA SER A 78 2.98 3.47 -15.65
C SER A 78 4.34 2.78 -15.68
N ASN A 79 4.77 2.29 -14.52
CA ASN A 79 6.13 1.82 -14.29
C ASN A 79 6.22 0.29 -14.11
N ILE A 80 5.22 -0.47 -14.57
CA ILE A 80 5.31 -1.94 -14.65
C ILE A 80 6.00 -2.31 -15.96
N THR A 81 7.30 -2.56 -15.89
CA THR A 81 8.15 -2.81 -17.06
C THR A 81 9.06 -4.02 -16.81
N PRO A 82 9.64 -4.62 -17.86
CA PRO A 82 10.62 -5.69 -17.67
C PRO A 82 11.81 -5.30 -16.78
N ASN A 83 12.18 -4.01 -16.75
CA ASN A 83 13.27 -3.53 -15.92
C ASN A 83 12.88 -3.41 -14.45
N THR A 84 11.69 -2.89 -14.14
CA THR A 84 11.22 -2.75 -12.75
C THR A 84 10.86 -4.09 -12.12
N LEU A 85 10.38 -5.04 -12.93
CA LEU A 85 10.11 -6.41 -12.50
C LEU A 85 11.36 -7.29 -12.37
N ARG A 86 12.53 -6.83 -12.81
CA ARG A 86 13.78 -7.60 -12.69
C ARG A 86 14.10 -7.92 -11.23
N GLY A 87 14.42 -9.18 -10.95
CA GLY A 87 14.72 -9.65 -9.60
C GLY A 87 13.51 -9.71 -8.66
N THR A 88 12.31 -9.43 -9.16
CA THR A 88 11.06 -9.58 -8.40
C THR A 88 10.59 -11.04 -8.48
N ASN A 89 10.03 -11.56 -7.39
CA ASN A 89 9.44 -12.89 -7.30
C ASN A 89 7.92 -12.84 -7.20
N ILE A 90 7.38 -11.83 -6.51
CA ILE A 90 5.94 -11.59 -6.36
C ILE A 90 5.65 -10.14 -6.76
N LEU A 91 4.65 -9.93 -7.61
CA LEU A 91 4.09 -8.62 -7.94
C LEU A 91 2.70 -8.51 -7.29
N VAL A 92 2.50 -7.48 -6.49
CA VAL A 92 1.19 -7.15 -5.89
C VAL A 92 0.60 -5.98 -6.65
N LEU A 93 -0.63 -6.14 -7.12
CA LEU A 93 -1.41 -5.10 -7.80
C LEU A 93 -2.64 -4.77 -6.95
N PRO A 94 -2.51 -3.84 -6.00
CA PRO A 94 -3.64 -3.29 -5.28
C PRO A 94 -4.46 -2.41 -6.22
N GLU A 95 -5.78 -2.56 -6.18
CA GLU A 95 -6.84 -1.68 -6.70
C GLU A 95 -6.37 -0.54 -7.61
N ALA A 96 -5.88 -0.92 -8.80
CA ALA A 96 -5.31 0.03 -9.76
C ALA A 96 -6.43 0.92 -10.32
N ASN A 97 -6.25 2.23 -10.27
CA ASN A 97 -7.23 3.23 -10.73
C ASN A 97 -6.79 3.95 -12.02
N ILE A 98 -5.72 3.49 -12.67
CA ILE A 98 -5.24 4.01 -13.96
C ILE A 98 -5.04 2.81 -14.90
N PRO A 99 -5.61 2.82 -16.12
CA PRO A 99 -5.54 1.68 -17.02
C PRO A 99 -4.11 1.30 -17.40
N PHE A 100 -3.81 0.01 -17.36
CA PHE A 100 -2.54 -0.52 -17.82
C PHE A 100 -2.38 -0.33 -19.32
N LYS A 101 -1.16 0.00 -19.75
CA LYS A 101 -0.83 0.01 -21.18
C LYS A 101 -0.61 -1.40 -21.68
N LYS A 102 -0.81 -1.62 -22.99
CA LYS A 102 -0.53 -2.92 -23.64
C LYS A 102 0.86 -3.49 -23.31
N ARG A 103 1.87 -2.62 -23.21
CA ARG A 103 3.25 -3.02 -22.87
C ARG A 103 3.40 -3.52 -21.42
N GLU A 104 2.59 -3.00 -20.51
CA GLU A 104 2.63 -3.33 -19.08
C GLU A 104 1.91 -4.66 -18.86
N GLN A 105 0.74 -4.83 -19.48
CA GLN A 105 0.07 -6.11 -19.64
C GLN A 105 1.03 -7.20 -20.17
N GLN A 106 1.75 -6.92 -21.27
CA GLN A 106 2.74 -7.87 -21.79
C GLN A 106 3.89 -8.14 -20.80
N ALA A 107 4.35 -7.13 -20.07
CA ALA A 107 5.42 -7.29 -19.07
C ALA A 107 4.96 -8.20 -17.91
N MET A 108 3.72 -8.04 -17.45
CA MET A 108 3.11 -8.89 -16.41
C MET A 108 2.93 -10.33 -16.90
N LEU A 109 2.42 -10.53 -18.12
CA LEU A 109 2.29 -11.88 -18.69
C LEU A 109 3.65 -12.57 -18.80
N ASN A 110 4.64 -11.89 -19.40
CA ASN A 110 5.99 -12.44 -19.54
C ASN A 110 6.65 -12.74 -18.19
N PHE A 111 6.35 -11.93 -17.17
CA PHE A 111 6.84 -12.12 -15.82
C PHE A 111 6.28 -13.43 -15.22
N VAL A 112 4.97 -13.64 -15.32
CA VAL A 112 4.32 -14.86 -14.83
C VAL A 112 4.75 -16.09 -15.62
N GLU A 113 4.75 -16.03 -16.95
CA GLU A 113 5.15 -17.17 -17.80
C GLU A 113 6.58 -17.67 -17.48
N LYS A 114 7.45 -16.77 -17.02
CA LYS A 114 8.85 -17.07 -16.64
C LYS A 114 9.03 -17.51 -15.18
N GLY A 115 7.95 -17.63 -14.40
CA GLY A 115 7.98 -18.10 -13.01
C GLY A 115 7.80 -17.02 -11.96
N GLY A 116 7.48 -15.78 -12.37
CA GLY A 116 7.00 -14.76 -11.45
C GLY A 116 5.60 -15.09 -10.94
N ASN A 117 5.27 -14.59 -9.75
CA ASN A 117 3.94 -14.74 -9.17
C ASN A 117 3.26 -13.38 -9.08
N ILE A 118 1.95 -13.33 -9.29
CA ILE A 118 1.20 -12.06 -9.27
C ILE A 118 -0.07 -12.18 -8.44
N ILE A 119 -0.42 -11.16 -7.67
CA ILE A 119 -1.71 -11.08 -7.00
C ILE A 119 -2.43 -9.80 -7.42
N PHE A 120 -3.66 -9.97 -7.90
CA PHE A 120 -4.57 -8.91 -8.31
C PHE A 120 -5.62 -8.72 -7.24
N ILE A 121 -5.75 -7.51 -6.72
CA ILE A 121 -6.71 -7.18 -5.67
C ILE A 121 -7.58 -6.06 -6.19
N SER A 122 -8.79 -6.39 -6.62
CA SER A 122 -9.75 -5.43 -7.16
C SER A 122 -10.74 -5.02 -6.08
N ASP A 123 -11.66 -4.15 -6.44
CA ASP A 123 -12.89 -3.90 -5.70
C ASP A 123 -14.10 -3.98 -6.66
N HIS A 124 -15.29 -3.70 -6.13
CA HIS A 124 -16.56 -3.65 -6.84
C HIS A 124 -16.61 -2.65 -8.01
N TYR A 125 -17.63 -2.80 -8.85
CA TYR A 125 -17.93 -1.79 -9.88
C TYR A 125 -18.51 -0.53 -9.23
N ASN A 126 -18.33 0.64 -9.86
CA ASN A 126 -18.67 1.94 -9.27
C ASN A 126 -17.80 2.28 -8.03
N ALA A 127 -16.54 1.84 -8.06
CA ALA A 127 -15.47 2.12 -7.12
C ALA A 127 -14.38 3.06 -7.71
N ASP A 128 -14.63 3.74 -8.83
CA ASP A 128 -13.69 4.69 -9.44
C ASP A 128 -13.27 5.77 -8.41
N ARG A 129 -12.01 5.68 -7.96
CA ARG A 129 -11.51 6.48 -6.84
C ARG A 129 -10.98 7.85 -7.27
N ASN A 130 -10.67 8.04 -8.56
CA ASN A 130 -10.09 9.27 -9.10
C ASN A 130 -11.00 9.96 -10.13
N LEU A 131 -12.21 9.46 -10.34
CA LEU A 131 -13.23 10.02 -11.23
C LEU A 131 -12.78 10.05 -12.70
N ASN A 132 -12.06 9.01 -13.14
CA ASN A 132 -11.57 8.86 -14.51
C ASN A 132 -12.41 7.90 -15.38
N ARG A 133 -13.45 7.29 -14.82
CA ARG A 133 -14.36 6.27 -15.42
C ARG A 133 -13.76 4.87 -15.54
N PHE A 134 -12.68 4.58 -14.83
CA PHE A 134 -12.06 3.26 -14.76
C PHE A 134 -12.14 2.74 -13.34
N ASP A 135 -12.97 1.72 -13.15
CA ASP A 135 -12.93 0.91 -11.93
C ASP A 135 -11.71 -0.02 -11.94
N SER A 136 -11.25 -0.44 -10.76
CA SER A 136 -10.11 -1.35 -10.65
C SER A 136 -10.35 -2.69 -11.36
N SER A 137 -11.58 -3.20 -11.32
CA SER A 137 -11.99 -4.40 -12.06
C SER A 137 -11.83 -4.23 -13.58
N GLU A 138 -12.14 -3.04 -14.12
CA GLU A 138 -11.96 -2.69 -15.53
C GLU A 138 -10.49 -2.55 -15.90
N VAL A 139 -9.70 -1.86 -15.07
CA VAL A 139 -8.25 -1.70 -15.24
C VAL A 139 -7.57 -3.07 -15.31
N MET A 140 -7.91 -3.97 -14.38
CA MET A 140 -7.34 -5.31 -14.30
C MET A 140 -7.81 -6.20 -15.45
N ASN A 141 -9.10 -6.21 -15.77
CA ASN A 141 -9.63 -6.96 -16.91
C ASN A 141 -9.05 -6.50 -18.26
N GLY A 142 -8.68 -5.21 -18.37
CA GLY A 142 -8.10 -4.62 -19.57
C GLY A 142 -9.09 -3.89 -20.47
N TYR A 143 -10.32 -3.65 -20.00
CA TYR A 143 -11.36 -2.95 -20.76
C TYR A 143 -12.39 -2.29 -19.84
N ARG A 144 -13.08 -1.28 -20.37
CA ARG A 144 -14.19 -0.61 -19.70
C ARG A 144 -15.55 -1.20 -20.09
N ARG A 145 -16.39 -1.46 -19.10
CA ARG A 145 -17.80 -1.82 -19.23
C ARG A 145 -18.52 -0.75 -20.03
N GLY A 146 -19.26 -1.14 -21.08
CA GLY A 146 -19.97 -0.20 -21.95
C GLY A 146 -19.10 0.62 -22.91
N ALA A 147 -17.78 0.38 -22.93
CA ALA A 147 -16.80 1.09 -23.74
C ALA A 147 -15.74 0.15 -24.34
N TYR A 148 -16.07 -1.13 -24.58
CA TYR A 148 -15.11 -2.11 -25.11
C TYR A 148 -14.56 -1.71 -26.49
N GLN A 149 -15.41 -1.23 -27.40
CA GLN A 149 -14.99 -0.83 -28.77
C GLN A 149 -14.14 0.44 -28.79
N ASP A 150 -14.43 1.39 -27.90
CA ASP A 150 -13.68 2.63 -27.73
C ASP A 150 -13.48 2.90 -26.24
N ILE A 151 -12.31 2.51 -25.71
CA ILE A 151 -11.98 2.69 -24.30
C ILE A 151 -11.93 4.18 -23.88
N THR A 152 -11.89 5.08 -24.87
CA THR A 152 -11.87 6.53 -24.66
C THR A 152 -13.26 7.17 -24.71
N LYS A 153 -14.32 6.36 -24.85
CA LYS A 153 -15.70 6.83 -24.81
C LYS A 153 -15.94 7.73 -23.59
N ASP A 154 -16.56 8.88 -23.84
CA ASP A 154 -16.91 9.93 -22.88
C ASP A 154 -15.75 10.61 -22.14
N LEU A 155 -14.49 10.34 -22.54
CA LEU A 155 -13.34 11.13 -22.12
C LEU A 155 -13.30 12.47 -22.86
N THR A 156 -12.84 13.50 -22.16
CA THR A 156 -12.50 14.81 -22.73
C THR A 156 -11.28 14.70 -23.63
N ASN A 157 -11.09 15.70 -24.50
CA ASN A 157 -9.91 15.75 -25.37
C ASN A 157 -8.59 15.76 -24.58
N GLU A 158 -8.52 16.40 -23.41
CA GLU A 158 -7.30 16.40 -22.61
C GLU A 158 -7.02 15.02 -22.00
N GLU A 159 -8.03 14.34 -21.46
CA GLU A 159 -7.90 12.98 -20.91
C GLU A 159 -7.40 12.01 -21.98
N LYS A 160 -7.98 12.05 -23.19
CA LYS A 160 -7.60 11.21 -24.33
C LYS A 160 -6.13 11.33 -24.71
N HIS A 161 -5.57 12.53 -24.64
CA HIS A 161 -4.19 12.81 -25.03
C HIS A 161 -3.20 12.82 -23.85
N SER A 162 -3.67 12.47 -22.64
CA SER A 162 -2.83 12.39 -21.45
C SER A 162 -1.77 11.28 -21.55
N LYS A 163 -0.71 11.39 -20.74
CA LYS A 163 0.32 10.35 -20.64
C LYS A 163 -0.25 9.02 -20.10
N ALA A 164 -1.30 9.10 -19.28
CA ALA A 164 -1.97 7.93 -18.71
C ALA A 164 -2.69 7.12 -19.80
N MET A 165 -3.45 7.78 -20.69
CA MET A 165 -4.22 7.11 -21.75
C MET A 165 -3.41 6.68 -22.98
N ARG A 166 -2.18 7.19 -23.14
CA ARG A 166 -1.35 6.86 -24.30
C ARG A 166 -1.07 5.36 -24.39
N ASN A 167 -1.48 4.74 -25.50
CA ASN A 167 -1.32 3.30 -25.80
C ASN A 167 -2.13 2.34 -24.90
N VAL A 168 -3.18 2.85 -24.27
CA VAL A 168 -4.22 2.01 -23.67
C VAL A 168 -5.11 1.47 -24.78
N LYS A 169 -5.47 0.19 -24.71
CA LYS A 169 -6.36 -0.48 -25.67
C LYS A 169 -7.20 -1.51 -24.93
N SER A 170 -8.47 -1.62 -25.30
CA SER A 170 -9.34 -2.68 -24.78
C SER A 170 -8.82 -4.06 -25.17
N SER A 171 -8.83 -4.97 -24.21
CA SER A 171 -8.66 -6.41 -24.37
C SER A 171 -9.38 -7.12 -23.22
N ASP A 172 -9.76 -8.38 -23.39
CA ASP A 172 -10.30 -9.20 -22.30
C ASP A 172 -9.14 -9.93 -21.60
N TRP A 173 -8.12 -9.17 -21.22
CA TRP A 173 -6.75 -9.63 -20.98
C TRP A 173 -6.64 -10.68 -19.88
N LEU A 174 -7.31 -10.50 -18.74
CA LEU A 174 -7.29 -11.50 -17.66
C LEU A 174 -7.95 -12.81 -18.09
N SER A 175 -9.07 -12.73 -18.82
CA SER A 175 -9.79 -13.91 -19.30
C SER A 175 -8.94 -14.67 -20.33
N GLU A 176 -8.37 -13.94 -21.30
CA GLU A 176 -7.52 -14.49 -22.36
C GLU A 176 -6.27 -15.21 -21.82
N HIS A 177 -5.63 -14.64 -20.80
CA HIS A 177 -4.32 -15.12 -20.34
C HIS A 177 -4.38 -15.95 -19.07
N PHE A 178 -5.22 -15.59 -18.10
CA PHE A 178 -5.30 -16.23 -16.79
C PHE A 178 -6.56 -17.08 -16.60
N GLY A 179 -7.55 -17.00 -17.49
CA GLY A 179 -8.79 -17.78 -17.40
C GLY A 179 -9.77 -17.27 -16.35
N VAL A 180 -9.66 -16.01 -15.95
CA VAL A 180 -10.50 -15.37 -14.93
C VAL A 180 -10.89 -13.97 -15.36
N ARG A 181 -12.00 -13.46 -14.84
CA ARG A 181 -12.44 -12.07 -15.00
C ARG A 181 -12.97 -11.54 -13.68
N PHE A 182 -12.64 -10.31 -13.29
CA PHE A 182 -13.37 -9.61 -12.23
C PHE A 182 -14.76 -9.27 -12.74
N ARG A 183 -15.82 -9.64 -12.01
CA ARG A 183 -17.19 -9.29 -12.38
C ARG A 183 -17.49 -7.87 -11.89
N TYR A 184 -18.57 -7.31 -12.40
CA TYR A 184 -19.00 -5.94 -12.09
C TYR A 184 -20.16 -5.90 -11.09
N ASN A 185 -20.40 -7.01 -10.40
CA ASN A 185 -21.35 -7.08 -9.30
C ASN A 185 -20.77 -6.34 -8.08
N ALA A 186 -21.65 -5.96 -7.16
CA ALA A 186 -21.28 -5.20 -5.97
C ALA A 186 -22.13 -5.70 -4.80
N LEU A 187 -21.49 -6.52 -3.96
CA LEU A 187 -22.08 -7.14 -2.79
C LEU A 187 -21.72 -6.32 -1.56
N GLY A 188 -22.65 -6.23 -0.60
CA GLY A 188 -22.42 -5.53 0.65
C GLY A 188 -21.63 -6.36 1.66
N ASP A 189 -21.76 -6.00 2.93
CA ASP A 189 -21.05 -6.68 4.02
C ASP A 189 -21.51 -8.14 4.20
N LEU A 190 -20.56 -9.06 4.21
CA LEU A 190 -20.80 -10.47 4.49
C LEU A 190 -19.52 -11.20 4.93
N ASN A 191 -19.70 -12.32 5.63
CA ASN A 191 -18.66 -13.31 5.85
C ASN A 191 -18.99 -14.59 5.07
N THR A 192 -17.98 -15.35 4.68
CA THR A 192 -18.18 -16.64 4.01
C THR A 192 -17.31 -17.74 4.59
N GLN A 193 -17.90 -18.93 4.68
CA GLN A 193 -17.26 -20.19 5.06
C GLN A 193 -17.25 -21.19 3.90
N ASN A 194 -17.73 -20.77 2.71
CA ASN A 194 -17.76 -21.58 1.50
C ASN A 194 -16.36 -21.64 0.88
N ILE A 195 -15.49 -22.45 1.49
CA ILE A 195 -14.06 -22.51 1.23
C ILE A 195 -13.69 -23.90 0.67
N VAL A 196 -12.93 -23.92 -0.42
CA VAL A 196 -12.44 -25.17 -1.04
C VAL A 196 -11.42 -25.83 -0.11
N SER A 197 -11.35 -27.17 -0.13
CA SER A 197 -10.39 -27.90 0.70
C SER A 197 -8.93 -27.53 0.39
N SER A 198 -8.09 -27.57 1.42
CA SER A 198 -6.66 -27.29 1.32
C SER A 198 -5.94 -28.13 0.24
N SER A 199 -6.33 -29.39 0.06
CA SER A 199 -5.79 -30.26 -1.00
C SER A 199 -6.14 -29.79 -2.41
N ASP A 200 -7.33 -29.22 -2.60
CA ASP A 200 -7.81 -28.71 -3.90
C ASP A 200 -7.43 -27.23 -4.12
N SER A 201 -6.71 -26.63 -3.15
CA SER A 201 -6.24 -25.25 -3.19
C SER A 201 -4.73 -25.11 -2.92
N PHE A 202 -3.93 -26.17 -3.11
CA PHE A 202 -2.48 -26.17 -2.91
C PHE A 202 -1.99 -25.75 -1.50
N GLY A 203 -2.83 -25.96 -0.48
CA GLY A 203 -2.57 -25.55 0.90
C GLY A 203 -3.01 -24.12 1.23
N ILE A 204 -3.58 -23.37 0.27
CA ILE A 204 -3.95 -21.96 0.48
C ILE A 204 -5.04 -21.81 1.55
N THR A 205 -6.01 -22.73 1.63
CA THR A 205 -7.12 -22.64 2.57
C THR A 205 -6.86 -23.38 3.90
N GLU A 206 -5.63 -23.85 4.13
CA GLU A 206 -5.25 -24.51 5.37
C GLU A 206 -5.43 -23.58 6.58
N GLY A 207 -6.31 -23.95 7.51
CA GLY A 207 -6.61 -23.16 8.71
C GLY A 207 -7.41 -21.88 8.43
N VAL A 208 -8.02 -21.75 7.24
CA VAL A 208 -8.95 -20.65 6.91
C VAL A 208 -10.38 -21.18 7.08
N HIS A 209 -11.12 -20.63 8.04
CA HIS A 209 -12.49 -21.04 8.35
C HIS A 209 -13.52 -20.03 7.86
N SER A 210 -13.17 -18.74 7.86
CA SER A 210 -14.05 -17.66 7.43
C SER A 210 -13.23 -16.51 6.85
N VAL A 211 -13.78 -15.80 5.86
CA VAL A 211 -13.23 -14.52 5.38
C VAL A 211 -14.33 -13.47 5.25
N SER A 212 -13.98 -12.20 5.41
CA SER A 212 -14.91 -11.07 5.29
C SER A 212 -14.88 -10.41 3.92
N MET A 213 -15.94 -9.68 3.63
CA MET A 213 -16.14 -8.83 2.46
C MET A 213 -16.88 -7.56 2.89
N HIS A 214 -16.42 -6.41 2.43
CA HIS A 214 -17.02 -5.10 2.63
C HIS A 214 -17.11 -4.37 1.30
N ALA A 215 -18.30 -4.42 0.69
CA ALA A 215 -18.61 -3.82 -0.59
C ALA A 215 -18.03 -4.51 -1.84
N GLY A 216 -17.34 -5.65 -1.77
CA GLY A 216 -16.62 -6.26 -2.90
C GLY A 216 -17.40 -6.82 -4.12
N SER A 217 -16.64 -7.43 -5.03
CA SER A 217 -17.11 -8.17 -6.22
C SER A 217 -16.76 -9.66 -6.17
N THR A 218 -17.37 -10.45 -7.06
CA THR A 218 -16.88 -11.79 -7.37
C THR A 218 -16.10 -11.83 -8.67
N LEU A 219 -15.51 -12.98 -8.96
CA LEU A 219 -14.82 -13.29 -10.20
C LEU A 219 -15.62 -14.31 -11.00
N ALA A 220 -15.32 -14.40 -12.30
CA ALA A 220 -15.78 -15.45 -13.18
C ALA A 220 -14.60 -16.32 -13.61
N ILE A 221 -14.73 -17.62 -13.47
CA ILE A 221 -13.83 -18.59 -14.11
C ILE A 221 -14.25 -18.70 -15.57
N THR A 222 -13.40 -18.23 -16.48
CA THR A 222 -13.64 -18.26 -17.93
C THR A 222 -12.91 -19.41 -18.62
N ASP A 223 -11.80 -19.87 -18.05
CA ASP A 223 -11.09 -21.08 -18.48
C ASP A 223 -10.67 -21.91 -17.25
N PRO A 224 -11.43 -22.97 -16.89
CA PRO A 224 -11.14 -23.79 -15.73
C PRO A 224 -9.87 -24.63 -15.86
N THR A 225 -9.25 -24.68 -17.05
CA THR A 225 -7.94 -25.33 -17.21
C THR A 225 -6.80 -24.45 -16.70
N LYS A 226 -7.02 -23.13 -16.60
CA LYS A 226 -6.05 -22.13 -16.11
C LYS A 226 -6.38 -21.62 -14.72
N ALA A 227 -7.66 -21.41 -14.41
CA ALA A 227 -8.11 -20.80 -13.16
C ALA A 227 -9.12 -21.66 -12.39
N LYS A 228 -9.17 -21.43 -11.08
CA LYS A 228 -10.10 -22.10 -10.15
C LYS A 228 -10.47 -21.15 -9.01
N GLY A 229 -11.73 -21.19 -8.60
CA GLY A 229 -12.22 -20.55 -7.39
C GLY A 229 -11.82 -21.35 -6.14
N ILE A 230 -11.39 -20.65 -5.10
CA ILE A 230 -11.00 -21.27 -3.81
C ILE A 230 -11.82 -20.78 -2.62
N ILE A 231 -12.46 -19.62 -2.75
CA ILE A 231 -13.44 -19.12 -1.78
C ILE A 231 -14.64 -18.61 -2.57
N PHE A 232 -15.84 -19.01 -2.16
CA PHE A 232 -17.11 -18.61 -2.74
C PHE A 232 -17.95 -17.88 -1.70
N LEU A 233 -18.96 -17.16 -2.16
CA LEU A 233 -19.90 -16.49 -1.26
C LEU A 233 -20.92 -17.49 -0.68
N PRO A 234 -21.66 -17.12 0.39
CA PRO A 234 -22.77 -17.92 0.88
C PRO A 234 -23.81 -18.18 -0.21
N ASP A 235 -24.49 -19.32 -0.16
CA ASP A 235 -25.61 -19.60 -1.04
C ASP A 235 -26.85 -18.77 -0.67
N HIS A 236 -27.78 -18.64 -1.62
CA HIS A 236 -29.08 -17.99 -1.42
C HIS A 236 -29.00 -16.54 -0.89
N LEU A 237 -28.03 -15.77 -1.38
CA LEU A 237 -27.93 -14.35 -1.08
C LEU A 237 -29.19 -13.61 -1.53
N SER A 238 -29.63 -12.70 -0.67
CA SER A 238 -30.80 -11.86 -0.92
C SER A 238 -30.38 -10.43 -1.22
N GLN A 239 -31.32 -9.58 -1.61
CA GLN A 239 -31.09 -8.15 -1.81
C GLN A 239 -30.56 -7.42 -0.55
N LYS A 240 -30.61 -8.03 0.63
CA LYS A 240 -29.97 -7.48 1.85
C LYS A 240 -28.44 -7.48 1.77
N GLN A 241 -27.85 -8.40 1.01
CA GLN A 241 -26.40 -8.51 0.78
C GLN A 241 -25.97 -7.78 -0.50
N ARG A 242 -26.88 -7.05 -1.16
CA ARG A 242 -26.51 -6.16 -2.27
C ARG A 242 -25.91 -4.88 -1.66
N TRP A 243 -24.79 -4.40 -2.20
CA TRP A 243 -24.26 -3.10 -1.80
C TRP A 243 -25.26 -2.00 -2.16
N SER A 244 -25.50 -1.04 -1.26
CA SER A 244 -26.56 -0.04 -1.44
C SER A 244 -26.37 0.81 -2.71
N HIS A 245 -25.13 1.02 -3.13
CA HIS A 245 -24.74 1.82 -4.29
C HIS A 245 -24.41 0.99 -5.54
N ALA A 246 -24.74 -0.30 -5.56
CA ALA A 246 -24.62 -1.11 -6.77
C ALA A 246 -25.46 -0.50 -7.89
N VAL A 247 -24.87 -0.27 -9.06
CA VAL A 247 -25.54 0.38 -10.21
C VAL A 247 -26.38 -0.59 -11.05
N ASP A 248 -26.44 -1.85 -10.63
CA ASP A 248 -27.31 -2.87 -11.22
C ASP A 248 -27.86 -3.79 -10.10
N GLN A 249 -28.25 -5.01 -10.46
CA GLN A 249 -28.79 -6.00 -9.52
C GLN A 249 -27.84 -6.39 -8.38
N GLY A 250 -26.52 -6.12 -8.52
CA GLY A 250 -25.46 -6.28 -7.52
C GLY A 250 -25.16 -7.70 -7.04
N ILE A 251 -26.11 -8.63 -7.13
CA ILE A 251 -25.97 -10.07 -6.94
C ILE A 251 -26.54 -10.71 -8.21
N TYR A 252 -25.73 -11.48 -8.95
CA TYR A 252 -26.09 -11.87 -10.32
C TYR A 252 -26.76 -13.23 -10.41
N ASN A 253 -26.34 -14.18 -9.57
CA ASN A 253 -26.78 -15.58 -9.58
C ASN A 253 -27.19 -16.10 -8.18
N GLY A 254 -27.33 -15.21 -7.19
CA GLY A 254 -27.88 -15.54 -5.88
C GLY A 254 -26.88 -16.15 -4.90
N GLY A 255 -25.58 -15.94 -5.10
CA GLY A 255 -24.52 -16.46 -4.23
C GLY A 255 -23.94 -17.82 -4.63
N GLY A 256 -23.16 -18.40 -3.74
CA GLY A 256 -22.55 -19.72 -3.93
C GLY A 256 -21.60 -19.81 -5.13
N ILE A 257 -21.48 -21.02 -5.66
CA ILE A 257 -20.62 -21.31 -6.83
C ILE A 257 -21.14 -20.60 -8.09
N ALA A 258 -22.46 -20.45 -8.25
CA ALA A 258 -23.07 -19.83 -9.42
C ALA A 258 -22.78 -18.32 -9.51
N GLU A 259 -22.62 -17.63 -8.37
CA GLU A 259 -22.15 -16.23 -8.31
C GLU A 259 -20.66 -16.09 -8.69
N GLY A 260 -19.94 -17.20 -8.80
CA GLY A 260 -18.51 -17.20 -9.03
C GLY A 260 -17.71 -16.97 -7.73
N PRO A 261 -16.40 -17.26 -7.77
CA PRO A 261 -15.57 -17.17 -6.58
C PRO A 261 -15.38 -15.72 -6.12
N TYR A 262 -15.20 -15.55 -4.82
CA TYR A 262 -14.69 -14.34 -4.19
C TYR A 262 -13.16 -14.27 -4.27
N VAL A 263 -12.49 -15.42 -4.12
CA VAL A 263 -11.03 -15.56 -4.30
C VAL A 263 -10.76 -16.69 -5.29
N ALA A 264 -9.92 -16.41 -6.28
CA ALA A 264 -9.52 -17.37 -7.30
C ALA A 264 -7.99 -17.44 -7.43
N ILE A 265 -7.51 -18.54 -8.03
CA ILE A 265 -6.11 -18.75 -8.37
C ILE A 265 -5.99 -19.19 -9.82
N SER A 266 -4.82 -18.96 -10.40
CA SER A 266 -4.48 -19.50 -11.72
C SER A 266 -3.03 -19.93 -11.82
N LYS A 267 -2.76 -20.72 -12.85
CA LYS A 267 -1.41 -21.11 -13.28
C LYS A 267 -1.22 -20.80 -14.75
N VAL A 268 -0.15 -20.09 -15.07
CA VAL A 268 0.17 -19.65 -16.44
C VAL A 268 1.68 -19.78 -16.67
N GLY A 269 2.05 -20.69 -17.55
CA GLY A 269 3.47 -21.02 -17.75
C GLY A 269 4.09 -21.49 -16.43
N LYS A 270 5.27 -20.98 -16.07
CA LYS A 270 5.93 -21.41 -14.83
C LYS A 270 5.43 -20.69 -13.57
N GLY A 271 4.56 -19.70 -13.73
CA GLY A 271 4.14 -18.81 -12.66
C GLY A 271 2.72 -19.11 -12.17
N LYS A 272 2.33 -18.33 -11.16
CA LYS A 272 1.04 -18.43 -10.47
C LYS A 272 0.40 -17.05 -10.39
N ALA A 273 -0.92 -17.02 -10.29
CA ALA A 273 -1.62 -15.82 -9.89
C ALA A 273 -2.72 -16.09 -8.87
N ALA A 274 -3.02 -15.08 -8.05
CA ALA A 274 -4.18 -15.04 -7.17
C ALA A 274 -5.00 -13.78 -7.46
N PHE A 275 -6.31 -13.85 -7.19
CA PHE A 275 -7.25 -12.78 -7.49
C PHE A 275 -8.24 -12.64 -6.34
N ILE A 276 -8.42 -11.41 -5.84
CA ILE A 276 -9.31 -11.08 -4.72
C ILE A 276 -10.25 -9.96 -5.19
N GLY A 277 -11.55 -10.19 -5.10
CA GLY A 277 -12.57 -9.26 -5.60
C GLY A 277 -12.89 -8.07 -4.69
N ASP A 278 -12.17 -7.93 -3.59
CA ASP A 278 -12.40 -6.91 -2.55
C ASP A 278 -11.07 -6.54 -1.89
N SER A 279 -10.72 -5.25 -1.90
CA SER A 279 -9.51 -4.75 -1.27
C SER A 279 -9.63 -4.66 0.25
N SER A 280 -10.84 -4.55 0.80
CA SER A 280 -11.08 -4.44 2.24
C SER A 280 -10.56 -5.65 3.01
N LEU A 281 -10.60 -6.85 2.42
CA LEU A 281 -10.02 -8.08 3.00
C LEU A 281 -8.52 -7.95 3.29
N VAL A 282 -7.82 -7.11 2.53
CA VAL A 282 -6.36 -6.92 2.62
C VAL A 282 -6.00 -5.65 3.37
N GLU A 283 -6.93 -4.69 3.42
CA GLU A 283 -6.70 -3.35 3.94
C GLU A 283 -6.50 -3.32 5.46
N ASP A 284 -5.69 -2.37 5.92
CA ASP A 284 -5.43 -2.05 7.32
C ASP A 284 -5.75 -0.57 7.63
N SER A 285 -5.65 -0.17 8.90
CA SER A 285 -5.99 1.18 9.36
C SER A 285 -4.89 2.25 9.23
N THR A 286 -3.87 2.04 8.38
CA THR A 286 -2.65 2.88 8.35
C THR A 286 -2.57 3.85 7.16
N SER A 287 -3.59 4.68 6.93
CA SER A 287 -3.52 5.65 5.83
C SER A 287 -2.33 6.62 5.93
N LYS A 288 -1.61 6.84 4.83
CA LYS A 288 -0.39 7.66 4.74
C LYS A 288 -0.59 8.99 4.02
N TYR A 289 -1.34 9.00 2.92
CA TYR A 289 -1.56 10.16 2.05
C TYR A 289 -2.93 10.79 2.28
N VAL A 290 -3.07 12.08 1.93
CA VAL A 290 -4.41 12.69 1.77
C VAL A 290 -4.98 12.41 0.38
N ARG A 291 -6.28 12.62 0.20
CA ARG A 291 -6.93 12.48 -1.10
C ARG A 291 -6.36 13.49 -2.11
N GLU A 292 -6.08 13.03 -3.32
CA GLU A 292 -5.50 13.86 -4.39
C GLU A 292 -6.46 14.95 -4.92
N ASP A 293 -7.76 14.72 -4.85
CA ASP A 293 -8.81 15.61 -5.36
C ASP A 293 -9.10 16.79 -4.42
N ASN A 294 -9.12 16.55 -3.11
CA ASN A 294 -9.63 17.50 -2.12
C ASN A 294 -8.80 17.64 -0.84
N GLY A 295 -7.75 16.82 -0.65
CA GLY A 295 -6.81 16.95 0.45
C GLY A 295 -7.36 16.51 1.81
N ARG A 296 -8.54 15.90 1.85
CA ARG A 296 -9.08 15.30 3.08
C ARG A 296 -8.25 14.08 3.47
N THR A 297 -8.22 13.80 4.77
CA THR A 297 -7.67 12.56 5.30
C THR A 297 -8.43 11.36 4.76
N LYS A 298 -7.70 10.28 4.54
CA LYS A 298 -8.24 8.99 4.13
C LYS A 298 -8.75 8.22 5.34
N LYS A 299 -9.69 7.30 5.08
CA LYS A 299 -10.22 6.39 6.08
C LYS A 299 -10.28 5.02 5.44
N THR A 300 -9.44 4.14 5.95
CA THR A 300 -9.37 2.74 5.54
C THR A 300 -10.16 1.86 6.49
N TYR A 301 -10.25 0.59 6.14
CA TYR A 301 -10.94 -0.49 6.78
C TYR A 301 -9.92 -1.55 7.21
N ASP A 302 -9.86 -1.91 8.49
CA ASP A 302 -8.87 -2.87 9.00
C ASP A 302 -9.34 -4.31 8.82
N GLY A 303 -9.60 -4.70 7.57
CA GLY A 303 -10.10 -6.03 7.23
C GLY A 303 -9.02 -7.11 7.26
N PHE A 304 -7.73 -6.75 7.19
CA PHE A 304 -6.63 -7.71 7.34
C PHE A 304 -6.74 -8.52 8.64
N LYS A 305 -7.22 -7.91 9.73
CA LYS A 305 -7.40 -8.54 11.04
C LYS A 305 -8.74 -9.25 11.23
N GLU A 306 -9.63 -9.20 10.25
CA GLU A 306 -10.93 -9.82 10.36
C GLU A 306 -10.92 -11.28 9.95
N GLN A 307 -11.76 -12.08 10.62
CA GLN A 307 -11.90 -13.51 10.36
C GLN A 307 -10.51 -14.17 10.25
N ASP A 308 -10.25 -14.92 9.17
CA ASP A 308 -8.96 -15.51 8.85
C ASP A 308 -8.30 -14.84 7.62
N ASN A 309 -8.59 -13.56 7.37
CA ASN A 309 -8.11 -12.83 6.18
C ASN A 309 -6.58 -12.79 6.10
N SER A 310 -5.90 -12.41 7.19
CA SER A 310 -4.43 -12.45 7.29
C SER A 310 -3.88 -13.85 7.01
N LYS A 311 -4.53 -14.89 7.54
CA LYS A 311 -4.11 -16.29 7.36
C LYS A 311 -4.21 -16.73 5.89
N LEU A 312 -5.28 -16.35 5.19
CA LEU A 312 -5.41 -16.58 3.76
C LEU A 312 -4.27 -15.91 2.98
N LEU A 313 -3.99 -14.64 3.28
CA LEU A 313 -2.96 -13.84 2.60
C LEU A 313 -1.54 -14.38 2.84
N GLU A 314 -1.25 -14.83 4.06
CA GLU A 314 -0.04 -15.57 4.42
C GLU A 314 0.09 -16.86 3.58
N ASN A 315 -0.97 -17.65 3.53
CA ASN A 315 -0.96 -18.92 2.81
C ASN A 315 -0.81 -18.73 1.29
N ILE A 316 -1.39 -17.68 0.69
CA ILE A 316 -1.16 -17.30 -0.72
C ILE A 316 0.32 -16.98 -0.94
N THR A 317 0.92 -16.18 -0.07
CA THR A 317 2.35 -15.80 -0.15
C THR A 317 3.25 -17.03 -0.01
N THR A 318 2.93 -17.94 0.92
CA THR A 318 3.62 -19.21 1.09
C THR A 318 3.49 -20.09 -0.17
N TRP A 319 2.29 -20.15 -0.78
CA TRP A 319 2.09 -20.89 -2.03
C TRP A 319 2.92 -20.32 -3.18
N PHE A 320 3.04 -19.00 -3.31
CA PHE A 320 3.91 -18.36 -4.30
C PHE A 320 5.39 -18.72 -4.12
N GLY A 321 5.86 -18.87 -2.87
CA GLY A 321 7.25 -19.26 -2.57
C GLY A 321 7.61 -20.70 -2.99
N LYS A 322 6.62 -21.59 -3.16
CA LYS A 322 6.86 -22.99 -3.56
C LYS A 322 7.27 -23.09 -5.04
N GLN A 323 8.32 -23.85 -5.34
CA GLN A 323 8.69 -24.16 -6.71
C GLN A 323 7.67 -25.11 -7.34
N ASP A 324 7.07 -24.71 -8.46
CA ASP A 324 6.11 -25.52 -9.19
C ASP A 324 6.00 -25.05 -10.65
N ASN A 325 6.53 -25.85 -11.57
CA ASN A 325 6.61 -25.54 -12.99
C ASN A 325 5.45 -26.11 -13.82
N THR A 326 4.40 -26.64 -13.19
CA THR A 326 3.22 -27.11 -13.95
C THR A 326 2.60 -25.92 -14.72
N PRO A 327 2.33 -26.05 -16.02
CA PRO A 327 2.01 -24.92 -16.89
C PRO A 327 0.59 -24.35 -16.72
N ASN A 328 -0.32 -25.14 -16.15
CA ASN A 328 -1.74 -24.86 -15.99
C ASN A 328 -2.34 -25.77 -14.91
N LEU A 329 -3.60 -25.57 -14.51
CA LEU A 329 -4.25 -26.37 -13.47
C LEU A 329 -4.65 -27.78 -13.94
N LYS A 330 -4.89 -27.97 -15.24
CA LYS A 330 -5.22 -29.30 -15.80
C LYS A 330 -4.11 -30.32 -15.54
N GLU A 331 -2.86 -29.87 -15.48
CA GLU A 331 -1.68 -30.73 -15.26
C GLU A 331 -1.33 -30.95 -13.78
N THR A 332 -2.03 -30.32 -12.83
CA THR A 332 -1.74 -30.48 -11.39
C THR A 332 -2.47 -31.64 -10.74
N GLY A 333 -3.52 -32.17 -11.39
CA GLY A 333 -4.34 -33.26 -10.87
C GLY A 333 -5.41 -32.83 -9.85
N ILE A 334 -5.56 -31.53 -9.57
CA ILE A 334 -6.64 -31.02 -8.72
C ILE A 334 -8.00 -31.11 -9.43
N LYS A 335 -9.09 -31.07 -8.66
CA LYS A 335 -10.44 -30.94 -9.22
C LYS A 335 -10.63 -29.56 -9.88
N LEU A 336 -10.79 -29.55 -11.20
CA LEU A 336 -11.11 -28.33 -11.95
C LEU A 336 -12.55 -27.86 -11.69
N ASP A 337 -12.76 -26.56 -11.80
CA ASP A 337 -14.08 -25.95 -11.75
C ASP A 337 -14.83 -26.10 -13.09
N GLN A 338 -16.09 -25.65 -13.09
CA GLN A 338 -16.81 -25.35 -14.32
C GLN A 338 -16.73 -23.85 -14.62
N PRO A 339 -16.88 -23.43 -15.88
CA PRO A 339 -17.02 -22.02 -16.19
C PRO A 339 -18.14 -21.38 -15.38
N THR A 340 -17.91 -20.19 -14.84
CA THR A 340 -18.93 -19.44 -14.11
C THR A 340 -20.08 -19.08 -15.06
N PRO A 341 -21.36 -19.28 -14.67
CA PRO A 341 -22.49 -18.83 -15.47
C PRO A 341 -22.50 -17.30 -15.61
N LEU A 342 -22.43 -16.82 -16.85
CA LEU A 342 -22.38 -15.38 -17.16
C LEU A 342 -23.69 -14.90 -17.78
N LEU A 343 -24.09 -13.69 -17.39
CA LEU A 343 -25.15 -12.94 -18.04
C LEU A 343 -24.63 -12.32 -19.35
N ASN A 344 -25.54 -12.04 -20.29
CA ASN A 344 -25.12 -11.56 -21.61
C ASN A 344 -24.30 -10.26 -21.57
N PHE A 345 -24.62 -9.34 -20.65
CA PHE A 345 -23.91 -8.07 -20.51
C PHE A 345 -22.51 -8.22 -19.90
N GLU A 346 -22.17 -9.39 -19.33
CA GLU A 346 -20.84 -9.67 -18.80
C GLU A 346 -19.85 -10.03 -19.91
N GLN A 347 -20.33 -10.24 -21.14
CA GLN A 347 -19.47 -10.32 -22.33
C GLN A 347 -18.98 -8.91 -22.68
N PRO A 348 -17.66 -8.66 -22.83
CA PRO A 348 -17.13 -7.31 -23.02
C PRO A 348 -17.80 -6.54 -24.16
N GLN A 349 -18.05 -7.19 -25.30
CA GLN A 349 -18.66 -6.60 -26.49
C GLN A 349 -20.15 -6.23 -26.31
N HIS A 350 -20.84 -6.88 -25.37
CA HIS A 350 -22.26 -6.64 -25.07
C HIS A 350 -22.47 -5.85 -23.78
N SER A 351 -21.39 -5.52 -23.08
CA SER A 351 -21.45 -4.74 -21.86
C SER A 351 -22.01 -3.34 -22.12
N THR A 352 -22.73 -2.83 -21.14
CA THR A 352 -23.29 -1.47 -21.14
C THR A 352 -22.96 -0.81 -19.81
N GLU A 353 -22.83 0.51 -19.86
CA GLU A 353 -22.70 1.38 -18.69
C GLU A 353 -24.11 1.55 -18.10
N PRO A 354 -24.41 1.00 -16.91
CA PRO A 354 -25.78 1.05 -16.36
C PRO A 354 -26.18 2.44 -15.90
N GLU A 355 -25.20 3.18 -15.37
CA GLU A 355 -25.31 4.57 -14.96
C GLU A 355 -24.23 5.40 -15.66
N LYS A 356 -24.25 6.72 -15.48
CA LYS A 356 -23.29 7.62 -16.13
C LYS A 356 -22.00 7.71 -15.31
N GLU A 357 -20.87 7.49 -15.96
CA GLU A 357 -19.54 7.66 -15.40
C GLU A 357 -18.86 8.98 -15.84
N PRO A 358 -18.01 9.59 -14.98
CA PRO A 358 -17.77 9.20 -13.60
C PRO A 358 -19.03 9.46 -12.76
N TRP A 359 -19.27 8.62 -11.75
CA TRP A 359 -20.42 8.69 -10.84
C TRP A 359 -20.58 10.04 -10.12
N SER A 360 -19.57 10.91 -10.15
CA SER A 360 -19.69 12.32 -9.80
C SER A 360 -18.74 13.20 -10.63
N GLN A 361 -19.09 14.50 -10.72
CA GLN A 361 -18.24 15.48 -11.38
C GLN A 361 -16.93 15.69 -10.59
N PRO A 362 -15.75 15.57 -11.23
CA PRO A 362 -14.47 15.91 -10.61
C PRO A 362 -14.48 17.33 -10.00
N PRO A 363 -13.92 17.52 -8.78
CA PRO A 363 -13.81 18.84 -8.18
C PRO A 363 -13.09 19.84 -9.10
N SER A 364 -13.49 21.11 -9.02
CA SER A 364 -12.89 22.15 -9.87
C SER A 364 -11.37 22.22 -9.74
N GLY A 365 -10.68 22.16 -10.88
CA GLY A 365 -9.23 22.24 -10.97
C GLY A 365 -8.49 20.93 -10.72
N TYR A 366 -9.18 19.86 -10.34
CA TYR A 366 -8.59 18.52 -10.22
C TYR A 366 -8.58 17.80 -11.57
N LYS A 367 -7.43 17.22 -11.95
CA LYS A 367 -7.24 16.42 -13.15
C LYS A 367 -6.51 15.13 -12.78
N TRP A 368 -7.20 14.00 -12.79
CA TRP A 368 -6.66 12.68 -12.41
C TRP A 368 -5.37 12.29 -13.17
N TYR A 369 -5.17 12.83 -14.37
CA TYR A 369 -4.02 12.57 -15.23
C TYR A 369 -2.87 13.59 -15.10
N ASP A 370 -2.98 14.57 -14.19
CA ASP A 370 -1.98 15.61 -13.99
C ASP A 370 -1.73 15.86 -12.49
N ARG A 371 -0.64 15.26 -11.98
CA ARG A 371 -0.20 15.35 -10.58
C ARG A 371 0.07 16.78 -10.11
N SER A 372 0.30 17.74 -11.01
CA SER A 372 0.45 19.15 -10.62
C SER A 372 -0.84 19.76 -10.07
N THR A 373 -2.00 19.13 -10.35
CA THR A 373 -3.31 19.52 -9.82
C THR A 373 -3.64 18.90 -8.47
N PHE A 374 -2.86 17.90 -8.04
CA PHE A 374 -3.15 17.15 -6.84
C PHE A 374 -2.92 18.00 -5.59
N LYS A 375 -3.68 17.71 -4.52
CA LYS A 375 -3.52 18.42 -3.25
C LYS A 375 -2.22 18.07 -2.55
N LEU A 376 -1.60 19.07 -1.93
CA LEU A 376 -0.40 18.90 -1.13
C LEU A 376 -0.60 17.79 -0.07
N GLY A 377 0.37 16.88 0.02
CA GLY A 377 0.31 15.72 0.91
C GLY A 377 -0.31 14.47 0.28
N SER A 378 -0.89 14.57 -0.92
CA SER A 378 -1.22 13.38 -1.69
C SER A 378 0.05 12.81 -2.36
N TYR A 379 0.00 11.54 -2.72
CA TYR A 379 1.08 10.90 -3.46
C TYR A 379 1.35 11.63 -4.78
N GLY A 380 2.63 11.88 -5.07
CA GLY A 380 3.05 12.56 -6.29
C GLY A 380 2.74 14.06 -6.36
N SER A 381 2.16 14.67 -5.32
CA SER A 381 1.98 16.13 -5.27
C SER A 381 3.33 16.86 -5.19
N THR A 382 3.48 17.97 -5.92
CA THR A 382 4.70 18.79 -5.90
C THR A 382 4.48 20.10 -5.14
N SER A 383 5.40 20.46 -4.24
CA SER A 383 5.36 21.70 -3.43
C SER A 383 5.41 23.02 -4.22
N SER A 384 5.59 22.95 -5.55
CA SER A 384 5.64 24.11 -6.46
C SER A 384 4.31 24.89 -6.55
N GLN A 385 3.23 24.41 -5.93
CA GLN A 385 1.94 25.12 -5.82
C GLN A 385 2.01 26.40 -4.96
N LEU A 386 3.12 26.68 -4.27
CA LEU A 386 3.34 27.95 -3.55
C LEU A 386 3.78 29.12 -4.46
N ASN A 387 4.27 28.87 -5.68
CA ASN A 387 4.85 29.92 -6.53
C ASN A 387 3.96 30.40 -7.70
N SER A 388 2.79 29.81 -7.93
CA SER A 388 1.92 30.21 -9.05
C SER A 388 0.82 31.21 -8.69
N LYS A 389 0.62 31.54 -7.40
CA LYS A 389 -0.36 32.55 -6.97
C LYS A 389 0.20 33.95 -6.71
N HIS A 390 1.51 34.17 -6.88
CA HIS A 390 2.15 35.48 -6.64
C HIS A 390 2.66 36.21 -7.90
N ARG A 391 2.13 35.89 -9.09
CA ARG A 391 2.34 36.70 -10.30
C ARG A 391 1.06 36.89 -11.08
N ASN A 392 0.12 37.64 -10.50
CA ASN A 392 -0.81 38.41 -11.31
C ASN A 392 -1.35 39.62 -10.52
N HIS A 393 -0.50 40.65 -10.41
CA HIS A 393 -0.97 42.03 -10.36
C HIS A 393 -0.06 42.83 -11.27
N GLY A 394 -0.66 43.47 -12.28
CA GLY A 394 0.05 44.11 -13.38
C GLY A 394 0.71 45.43 -12.99
N SER A 395 1.69 45.81 -13.80
CA SER A 395 1.85 47.18 -14.27
C SER A 395 2.59 47.16 -15.61
N HIS A 396 1.97 47.75 -16.63
CA HIS A 396 2.65 48.23 -17.83
C HIS A 396 3.71 49.28 -17.46
N ASN A 397 4.90 49.26 -18.07
CA ASN A 397 5.25 50.19 -19.16
C ASN A 397 6.66 49.93 -19.73
N ASP A 398 6.70 49.84 -21.07
CA ASP A 398 7.67 50.36 -22.04
C ASP A 398 9.21 50.18 -21.93
N ASN A 399 9.72 49.53 -23.00
CA ASN A 399 10.84 49.92 -23.88
C ASN A 399 12.24 50.21 -23.28
N ASN A 400 13.23 49.34 -23.55
CA ASN A 400 14.30 49.68 -24.51
C ASN A 400 15.25 48.53 -24.90
N LYS A 401 15.89 48.76 -26.05
CA LYS A 401 16.79 47.96 -26.89
C LYS A 401 18.16 47.57 -26.29
N ALA A 402 18.60 46.37 -26.70
CA ALA A 402 19.86 45.99 -27.39
C ALA A 402 21.26 45.96 -26.70
N ASN A 403 22.02 44.96 -27.17
CA ASN A 403 23.50 44.73 -27.21
C ASN A 403 24.20 44.22 -25.94
N SER A 404 24.77 43.00 -25.98
CA SER A 404 26.17 42.66 -26.39
C SER A 404 27.19 43.22 -25.38
N THR A 405 28.09 42.46 -24.73
CA THR A 405 29.22 41.73 -25.34
C THR A 405 29.99 40.94 -24.26
N LYS A 406 30.57 39.81 -24.67
CA LYS A 406 31.77 39.03 -24.24
C LYS A 406 32.62 39.34 -22.98
N ASP A 407 33.18 38.21 -22.52
CA ASP A 407 34.57 37.92 -22.07
C ASP A 407 34.88 37.75 -20.55
N ASN A 408 35.09 36.48 -20.18
CA ASN A 408 36.32 35.88 -19.62
C ASN A 408 37.17 36.71 -18.63
N THR A 409 37.36 36.24 -17.39
CA THR A 409 38.55 35.47 -16.93
C THR A 409 38.55 35.19 -15.42
N THR A 410 39.19 34.07 -15.10
CA THR A 410 39.69 33.49 -13.83
C THR A 410 40.35 34.45 -12.83
N GLU A 411 40.24 34.16 -11.52
CA GLU A 411 41.38 33.78 -10.66
C GLU A 411 41.00 33.45 -9.19
N ASN A 412 41.75 32.52 -8.61
CA ASN A 412 41.77 32.09 -7.22
C ASN A 412 42.39 33.15 -6.28
N ASN A 413 41.98 33.21 -5.01
CA ASN A 413 42.90 33.02 -3.88
C ASN A 413 42.24 32.97 -2.49
N HIS A 414 42.85 32.13 -1.65
CA HIS A 414 42.69 31.95 -0.20
C HIS A 414 43.19 33.14 0.63
N SER A 415 42.58 33.34 1.81
CA SER A 415 43.21 33.34 3.16
C SER A 415 42.20 33.80 4.24
N GLN A 416 41.92 32.94 5.23
CA GLN A 416 42.28 33.04 6.67
C GLN A 416 41.77 34.30 7.40
N GLU A 417 40.84 34.18 8.35
CA GLU A 417 40.96 33.72 9.76
C GLU A 417 41.38 34.88 10.67
N ASP A 418 40.46 35.32 11.55
CA ASP A 418 40.79 36.12 12.73
C ASP A 418 39.87 35.72 13.89
N THR A 419 40.52 35.23 14.94
CA THR A 419 40.00 34.87 16.25
C THR A 419 40.05 36.08 17.19
N ASN A 420 39.04 36.28 18.05
CA ASN A 420 39.32 36.83 19.39
C ASN A 420 38.31 36.36 20.45
N THR A 421 38.88 35.79 21.51
CA THR A 421 38.26 35.18 22.70
C THR A 421 38.04 36.19 23.82
N SER A 422 37.00 35.99 24.64
CA SER A 422 37.03 36.29 26.09
C SER A 422 36.00 35.43 26.85
N GLN A 423 36.54 34.67 27.82
CA GLN A 423 35.92 33.83 28.87
C GLN A 423 35.03 34.68 29.82
N SER A 424 34.15 34.21 30.70
CA SER A 424 33.69 32.91 31.21
C SER A 424 32.48 33.22 32.10
N SER A 425 31.44 32.39 32.10
CA SER A 425 30.73 31.97 33.32
C SER A 425 29.95 30.70 32.99
N GLN A 426 30.36 29.58 33.58
CA GLN A 426 29.61 28.34 33.57
C GLN A 426 28.30 28.57 34.32
N ASP A 427 27.19 28.43 33.62
CA ASP A 427 25.97 27.92 34.23
C ASP A 427 25.37 26.85 33.32
N THR A 428 24.97 25.77 33.96
CA THR A 428 24.60 24.45 33.45
C THR A 428 23.89 24.43 32.08
N THR A 429 24.63 24.15 31.00
CA THR A 429 24.04 23.74 29.72
C THR A 429 23.39 22.38 29.89
N THR A 430 22.07 22.38 30.06
CA THR A 430 21.24 21.22 29.73
C THR A 430 21.31 21.07 28.22
N SER A 431 22.10 20.10 27.77
CA SER A 431 22.12 19.71 26.36
C SER A 431 20.74 19.13 26.02
N ASN A 432 20.09 19.77 25.05
CA ASN A 432 18.75 19.43 24.59
C ASN A 432 18.81 18.93 23.15
N SER A 433 18.10 17.85 22.87
CA SER A 433 17.85 17.35 21.52
C SER A 433 16.77 18.21 20.85
N MET A 434 17.08 18.70 19.64
CA MET A 434 16.17 19.52 18.83
C MET A 434 15.54 18.67 17.72
N ILE A 435 14.20 18.71 17.63
CA ILE A 435 13.44 18.06 16.56
C ILE A 435 12.49 19.09 15.90
N SER A 436 12.56 19.26 14.58
CA SER A 436 11.80 20.29 13.84
C SER A 436 10.75 19.72 12.89
N SER A 437 9.54 20.30 12.89
CA SER A 437 8.44 19.92 12.00
C SER A 437 7.42 21.07 11.92
N ASN A 438 7.12 21.57 10.71
CA ASN A 438 6.07 22.57 10.43
C ASN A 438 5.95 23.70 11.47
N ASN A 439 6.85 24.69 11.45
CA ASN A 439 6.81 25.86 12.34
C ASN A 439 6.88 25.54 13.86
N VAL A 440 7.04 24.28 14.24
CA VAL A 440 7.15 23.82 15.63
C VAL A 440 8.50 23.14 15.85
N GLN A 441 9.12 23.44 16.98
CA GLN A 441 10.34 22.78 17.44
C GLN A 441 10.10 22.17 18.82
N PHE A 442 10.56 20.92 18.98
CA PHE A 442 10.55 20.22 20.26
C PHE A 442 11.96 20.22 20.84
N HIS A 443 12.09 20.66 22.08
CA HIS A 443 13.33 20.66 22.84
C HIS A 443 13.17 19.71 24.03
N LEU A 444 13.91 18.60 24.02
CA LEU A 444 13.92 17.58 25.07
C LEU A 444 15.31 17.49 25.70
N PRO A 445 15.44 17.10 26.99
CA PRO A 445 16.76 16.84 27.57
C PRO A 445 17.40 15.60 26.93
N ASP A 446 18.71 15.61 26.75
CA ASP A 446 19.43 14.48 26.12
C ASP A 446 19.35 13.16 26.89
N ASN A 447 19.12 13.21 28.20
CA ASN A 447 19.13 12.04 29.09
C ASN A 447 17.82 11.92 29.85
N VAL A 448 16.76 11.44 29.18
CA VAL A 448 15.49 11.14 29.83
C VAL A 448 15.56 9.76 30.52
N SER A 449 15.44 9.77 31.85
CA SER A 449 15.38 8.55 32.65
C SER A 449 13.94 8.13 32.92
N VAL A 450 13.68 6.83 32.81
CA VAL A 450 12.35 6.23 33.07
C VAL A 450 11.86 6.59 34.47
N ASN A 451 10.59 6.97 34.58
CA ASN A 451 9.89 7.40 35.79
C ASN A 451 10.44 8.67 36.49
N GLN A 452 11.42 9.35 35.88
CA GLN A 452 11.89 10.66 36.37
C GLN A 452 11.20 11.80 35.61
N PRO A 453 10.82 12.90 36.31
CA PRO A 453 10.20 14.04 35.66
C PRO A 453 11.21 14.78 34.79
N PHE A 454 10.75 15.25 33.64
CA PHE A 454 11.52 16.11 32.74
C PHE A 454 10.61 17.10 32.02
N ASN A 455 11.20 18.19 31.53
CA ASN A 455 10.48 19.22 30.79
C ASN A 455 10.71 19.08 29.30
N ILE A 456 9.65 19.27 28.53
CA ILE A 456 9.68 19.38 27.08
C ILE A 456 9.25 20.81 26.73
N GLN A 457 10.12 21.58 26.09
CA GLN A 457 9.73 22.86 25.53
C GLN A 457 9.28 22.71 24.09
N VAL A 458 8.19 23.38 23.76
CA VAL A 458 7.61 23.39 22.43
C VAL A 458 7.58 24.83 21.94
N GLU A 459 8.39 25.13 20.95
CA GLU A 459 8.51 26.45 20.35
C GLU A 459 7.69 26.50 19.07
N LEU A 460 6.85 27.52 18.95
CA LEU A 460 6.05 27.83 17.76
C LEU A 460 6.67 29.06 17.11
N THR A 461 6.86 29.04 15.80
CA THR A 461 7.44 30.14 15.01
C THR A 461 6.57 30.43 13.79
N ASN A 462 6.59 31.65 13.27
CA ASN A 462 5.81 32.03 12.07
C ASN A 462 4.29 31.72 12.18
N MET A 463 3.73 31.80 13.39
CA MET A 463 2.30 31.68 13.63
C MET A 463 1.58 33.02 13.40
N ALA A 464 0.25 33.02 13.44
CA ALA A 464 -0.53 34.26 13.38
C ALA A 464 -0.16 35.14 14.58
N LYS A 465 0.31 36.37 14.33
CA LYS A 465 0.83 37.32 15.34
C LYS A 465 -0.23 37.71 16.37
N ASN A 466 0.18 37.95 17.61
CA ASN A 466 -0.70 38.39 18.71
C ASN A 466 -1.98 37.54 18.87
N THR A 467 -1.92 36.25 18.52
CA THR A 467 -3.08 35.35 18.50
C THR A 467 -2.95 34.30 19.59
N THR A 468 -4.03 34.05 20.33
CA THR A 468 -4.11 32.91 21.25
C THR A 468 -4.40 31.63 20.48
N ILE A 469 -3.55 30.63 20.67
CA ILE A 469 -3.72 29.27 20.19
C ILE A 469 -4.13 28.45 21.40
N ASP A 470 -5.36 27.94 21.38
CA ASP A 470 -5.97 27.17 22.43
C ASP A 470 -5.91 25.65 22.15
N HIS A 471 -6.34 24.85 23.12
CA HIS A 471 -6.50 23.39 22.98
C HIS A 471 -5.21 22.62 22.63
N LEU A 472 -4.04 23.13 23.00
CA LEU A 472 -2.75 22.51 22.71
C LEU A 472 -2.44 21.36 23.67
N LYS A 473 -2.16 20.18 23.14
CA LYS A 473 -1.74 19.02 23.94
C LYS A 473 -0.60 18.25 23.31
N LEU A 474 0.26 17.70 24.16
CA LEU A 474 1.47 16.98 23.76
C LEU A 474 1.33 15.49 24.07
N GLY A 475 1.86 14.64 23.20
CA GLY A 475 1.96 13.20 23.43
C GLY A 475 3.34 12.67 23.03
N VAL A 476 3.79 11.62 23.71
CA VAL A 476 4.98 10.83 23.34
C VAL A 476 4.52 9.38 23.19
N TYR A 477 4.82 8.75 22.06
CA TYR A 477 4.23 7.47 21.68
C TYR A 477 5.18 6.62 20.83
N GLN A 478 5.03 5.29 20.90
CA GLN A 478 5.72 4.36 19.99
C GLN A 478 4.92 4.16 18.70
N ASP A 479 5.56 3.55 17.71
CA ASP A 479 4.87 3.08 16.50
C ASP A 479 3.64 2.22 16.87
N GLY A 480 2.54 2.40 16.13
CA GLY A 480 1.22 1.87 16.52
C GLY A 480 0.44 2.76 17.51
N GLY A 481 0.96 3.93 17.90
CA GLY A 481 0.20 4.97 18.61
C GLY A 481 0.08 4.80 20.12
N ARG A 482 0.69 3.74 20.68
CA ARG A 482 0.74 3.49 22.13
C ARG A 482 1.45 4.64 22.84
N GLN A 483 0.72 5.36 23.69
CA GLN A 483 1.27 6.47 24.46
C GLN A 483 2.25 5.96 25.53
N LEU A 484 3.33 6.70 25.74
CA LEU A 484 4.40 6.39 26.71
C LEU A 484 4.49 7.39 27.86
N ALA A 485 4.04 8.62 27.63
CA ALA A 485 4.19 9.71 28.59
C ALA A 485 2.93 9.92 29.44
N ARG A 486 3.17 10.43 30.64
CA ARG A 486 2.20 10.99 31.58
C ARG A 486 2.63 12.43 31.82
N PHE A 487 1.68 13.36 31.90
CA PHE A 487 1.97 14.79 32.00
C PHE A 487 1.48 15.37 33.32
N SER A 488 2.07 16.49 33.71
CA SER A 488 1.75 17.21 34.94
C SER A 488 1.65 18.71 34.67
N GLN A 489 0.68 19.38 35.31
CA GLN A 489 0.52 20.84 35.28
C GLN A 489 1.15 21.53 36.50
N ASP A 490 1.28 20.82 37.63
CA ASP A 490 1.82 21.32 38.90
C ASP A 490 3.25 20.80 39.20
N GLY A 491 3.78 19.92 38.34
CA GLY A 491 5.04 19.22 38.50
C GLY A 491 5.01 18.04 39.48
N GLN A 492 3.91 17.85 40.21
CA GLN A 492 3.78 16.89 41.31
C GLN A 492 2.80 15.75 40.97
N THR A 493 1.63 16.09 40.44
CA THR A 493 0.54 15.16 40.10
C THR A 493 0.59 14.85 38.60
N TYR A 494 0.59 13.57 38.25
CA TYR A 494 0.69 13.11 36.84
C TYR A 494 -0.59 12.39 36.40
N ASP A 495 -1.04 12.71 35.19
CA ASP A 495 -2.20 12.09 34.55
C ASP A 495 -1.97 10.60 34.21
N THR A 496 -3.01 9.91 33.73
CA THR A 496 -2.85 8.60 33.09
C THR A 496 -2.01 8.70 31.82
N VAL A 497 -1.41 7.58 31.41
CA VAL A 497 -0.61 7.51 30.17
C VAL A 497 -1.49 7.95 28.99
N GLY A 498 -1.04 8.96 28.24
CA GLY A 498 -1.91 9.67 27.31
C GLY A 498 -1.31 10.98 26.80
N TYR A 499 -2.12 11.77 26.12
CA TYR A 499 -1.78 13.17 25.83
C TYR A 499 -1.90 14.01 27.11
N SER A 500 -1.16 15.12 27.17
CA SER A 500 -1.30 16.11 28.23
C SER A 500 -2.72 16.70 28.28
N GLN A 501 -3.07 17.31 29.42
CA GLN A 501 -4.16 18.29 29.43
C GLN A 501 -3.89 19.40 28.42
N GLU A 502 -4.98 19.99 27.94
CA GLU A 502 -4.94 21.08 26.96
C GLU A 502 -4.44 22.37 27.60
N GLN A 503 -3.50 23.03 26.93
CA GLN A 503 -2.94 24.34 27.27
C GLN A 503 -3.25 25.34 26.17
N SER A 504 -3.05 26.63 26.45
CA SER A 504 -3.15 27.70 25.46
C SER A 504 -1.92 28.60 25.54
N VAL A 505 -1.52 29.20 24.43
CA VAL A 505 -0.43 30.17 24.38
C VAL A 505 -0.77 31.31 23.43
N THR A 506 -0.34 32.53 23.76
CA THR A 506 -0.48 33.69 22.89
C THR A 506 0.86 33.99 22.23
N THR A 507 0.86 34.09 20.91
CA THR A 507 2.06 34.43 20.13
C THR A 507 2.41 35.91 20.27
N ASP A 508 3.69 36.25 20.18
CA ASP A 508 4.17 37.63 20.12
C ASP A 508 3.85 38.33 18.78
N ASP A 509 4.37 39.54 18.60
CA ASP A 509 4.20 40.37 17.41
C ASP A 509 5.06 39.92 16.21
N GLN A 510 5.92 38.92 16.39
CA GLN A 510 6.61 38.18 15.34
C GLN A 510 5.93 36.83 15.03
N GLY A 511 4.96 36.40 15.83
CA GLY A 511 4.25 35.14 15.65
C GLY A 511 4.94 33.96 16.34
N ASN A 512 5.75 34.20 17.37
CA ASN A 512 6.43 33.16 18.13
C ASN A 512 5.79 32.93 19.51
N ALA A 513 5.87 31.71 20.02
CA ALA A 513 5.39 31.35 21.35
C ALA A 513 6.10 30.10 21.86
N THR A 514 6.24 29.97 23.18
CA THR A 514 6.82 28.76 23.80
C THR A 514 5.89 28.19 24.86
N LEU A 515 5.68 26.87 24.81
CA LEU A 515 5.00 26.08 25.85
C LEU A 515 6.00 25.17 26.56
N THR A 516 5.74 24.86 27.82
CA THR A 516 6.50 23.86 28.57
C THR A 516 5.54 22.79 29.09
N PHE A 517 5.87 21.54 28.80
CA PHE A 517 5.15 20.36 29.30
C PHE A 517 6.07 19.59 30.24
N THR A 518 5.62 19.34 31.48
CA THR A 518 6.32 18.45 32.41
C THR A 518 5.81 17.03 32.23
N ALA A 519 6.71 16.10 31.92
CA ALA A 519 6.39 14.72 31.57
C ALA A 519 7.17 13.69 32.41
N LYS A 520 6.61 12.48 32.53
CA LYS A 520 7.27 11.25 33.00
C LYS A 520 6.95 10.14 32.02
N THR A 521 7.89 9.23 31.78
CA THR A 521 7.66 8.06 30.90
C THR A 521 7.84 6.77 31.68
N SER A 522 7.05 5.74 31.33
CA SER A 522 7.15 4.42 31.97
C SER A 522 8.22 3.51 31.34
N GLU A 523 8.76 3.91 30.19
CA GLU A 523 9.74 3.17 29.39
C GLU A 523 10.71 4.16 28.71
N PRO A 524 11.87 3.70 28.20
CA PRO A 524 12.78 4.54 27.41
C PRO A 524 12.07 5.13 26.18
N ILE A 525 12.43 6.36 25.82
CA ILE A 525 11.81 7.10 24.71
C ILE A 525 12.70 7.25 23.47
N SER A 526 13.90 6.66 23.47
CA SER A 526 14.71 6.56 22.26
C SER A 526 13.96 5.70 21.22
N GLY A 527 13.87 6.20 20.00
CA GLY A 527 13.05 5.62 18.92
C GLY A 527 11.55 5.90 19.05
N ALA A 528 11.08 6.64 20.04
CA ALA A 528 9.68 7.06 20.14
C ALA A 528 9.39 8.30 19.29
N ASN A 529 8.12 8.64 19.14
CA ASN A 529 7.66 9.85 18.47
C ASN A 529 7.04 10.83 19.47
N ILE A 530 7.18 12.13 19.20
CA ILE A 530 6.55 13.23 19.94
C ILE A 530 5.57 13.97 19.03
N ARG A 531 4.43 14.40 19.55
CA ARG A 531 3.40 15.08 18.75
C ARG A 531 2.66 16.17 19.53
N LEU A 532 2.62 17.37 18.94
CA LEU A 532 1.77 18.46 19.36
C LEU A 532 0.44 18.42 18.59
N LYS A 533 -0.68 18.53 19.31
CA LYS A 533 -2.03 18.67 18.75
C LYS A 533 -2.68 19.96 19.20
N GLN A 534 -3.59 20.49 18.38
CA GLN A 534 -4.60 21.48 18.74
C GLN A 534 -5.99 20.80 18.66
N GLY A 535 -6.61 20.49 19.79
CA GLY A 535 -7.80 19.65 19.84
C GLY A 535 -7.54 18.26 19.24
N SER A 536 -8.23 17.89 18.17
CA SER A 536 -7.98 16.62 17.44
C SER A 536 -6.92 16.74 16.33
N LYS A 537 -6.58 17.97 15.92
CA LYS A 537 -5.66 18.27 14.81
C LYS A 537 -4.21 18.13 15.25
N THR A 538 -3.41 17.37 14.51
CA THR A 538 -1.94 17.36 14.68
C THR A 538 -1.34 18.65 14.13
N LEU A 539 -0.57 19.37 14.95
CA LEU A 539 0.21 20.52 14.51
C LEU A 539 1.61 20.11 14.04
N ALA A 540 2.27 19.24 14.81
CA ALA A 540 3.61 18.78 14.50
C ALA A 540 3.87 17.39 15.07
N THR A 541 4.74 16.63 14.42
CA THR A 541 5.26 15.35 14.92
C THR A 541 6.76 15.32 14.68
N GLY A 542 7.51 14.80 15.65
CA GLY A 542 8.94 14.61 15.60
C GLY A 542 9.32 13.20 16.08
N SER A 543 10.48 12.70 15.65
CA SER A 543 11.03 11.43 16.13
C SER A 543 12.16 11.68 17.11
N ILE A 544 12.08 11.03 18.28
CA ILE A 544 13.08 11.10 19.35
C ILE A 544 14.14 10.05 19.04
N GLN A 545 15.38 10.49 18.85
CA GLN A 545 16.52 9.60 18.59
C GLN A 545 17.00 8.94 19.88
#